data_AF-A0A1Q3YUZ6-F1
#
_entry.id   AF-A0A1Q3YUZ6-F1
#
_cell.length_a   1.000
_cell.length_b   1.000
_cell.length_c   1.000
_cell.angle_alpha   90.00
_cell.angle_beta   90.00
_cell.angle_gamma   90.00
#
_symmetry.space_group_name_H-M   'P 1'
#
loop_
_entity.id
_entity.type
_entity.pdbx_description
1 polymer ?
#
loop_
_entity_poly.entity_id
_entity_poly.type
_entity_poly.pdbx_seq_one_letter_code
_entity_poly.pdbx_strand_id
1 'polypeptide(L)'
;MMQFDDSDDVEEWLETLGYEDFWTQADLFVLELCGQSRACCDRQIASGSIDANTVLDVLKGMARLELIERFSLKPRDIMPWYSLH
;
A
#
# COMPACT_ATOMS: atom_id res chain seq x y z
N MET A 1 9.33 -15.67 -4.60
CA MET A 1 8.14 -15.04 -5.21
C MET A 1 7.23 -14.70 -4.06
N MET A 2 6.98 -13.41 -3.84
CA MET A 2 6.14 -12.97 -2.73
C MET A 2 4.70 -13.43 -3.01
N GLN A 3 4.13 -14.24 -2.14
CA GLN A 3 2.73 -14.64 -2.19
C GLN A 3 2.02 -13.91 -1.06
N PHE A 4 0.96 -13.19 -1.40
CA PHE A 4 0.01 -12.63 -0.45
C PHE A 4 -1.16 -13.61 -0.40
N ASP A 5 -1.49 -14.13 0.77
CA ASP A 5 -2.61 -15.06 0.92
C ASP A 5 -3.93 -14.29 1.09
N ASP A 6 -3.88 -13.11 1.71
CA ASP A 6 -5.02 -12.23 1.92
C ASP A 6 -4.65 -10.73 1.82
N SER A 7 -5.67 -9.86 1.94
CA SER A 7 -5.44 -8.41 1.89
C SER A 7 -4.67 -7.85 3.07
N ASP A 8 -4.63 -8.57 4.18
CA ASP A 8 -3.98 -8.13 5.41
C ASP A 8 -2.48 -8.37 5.30
N ASP A 9 -2.06 -9.46 4.64
CA ASP A 9 -0.65 -9.67 4.28
C ASP A 9 -0.08 -8.54 3.42
N VAL A 10 -0.89 -7.97 2.52
CA VAL A 10 -0.51 -6.80 1.73
C VAL A 10 -0.37 -5.58 2.62
N GLU A 11 -1.29 -5.36 3.56
CA GLU A 11 -1.25 -4.24 4.50
C GLU A 11 -0.03 -4.34 5.43
N GLU A 12 0.17 -5.48 6.08
CA GLU A 12 1.31 -5.77 6.95
C GLU A 12 2.63 -5.59 6.20
N TRP A 13 2.72 -6.10 4.96
CA TRP A 13 3.90 -5.89 4.14
C TRP A 13 4.14 -4.41 3.82
N LEU A 14 3.11 -3.69 3.37
CA LEU A 14 3.23 -2.26 3.06
C LEU A 14 3.59 -1.44 4.30
N GLU A 15 3.09 -1.78 5.48
CA GLU A 15 3.43 -1.11 6.75
C GLU A 15 4.95 -1.14 7.00
N THR A 16 5.60 -2.28 6.73
CA THR A 16 7.05 -2.42 6.93
C THR A 16 7.91 -1.57 5.99
N LEU A 17 7.35 -1.11 4.85
CA LEU A 17 8.12 -0.37 3.86
C LEU A 17 8.29 1.10 4.25
N GLY A 18 9.54 1.57 4.23
CA GLY A 18 9.86 2.99 4.21
C GLY A 18 9.59 3.63 2.84
N TYR A 19 9.72 4.95 2.75
CA TYR A 19 9.44 5.69 1.51
C TYR A 19 10.31 5.24 0.32
N GLU A 20 11.62 5.04 0.54
CA GLU A 20 12.55 4.57 -0.49
C GLU A 20 12.27 3.13 -0.94
N ASP A 21 12.05 2.24 0.03
CA ASP A 21 11.76 0.84 -0.24
C ASP A 21 10.41 0.68 -0.96
N PHE A 22 9.41 1.50 -0.58
CA PHE A 22 8.12 1.54 -1.25
C PHE A 22 8.27 1.81 -2.73
N TRP A 23 9.04 2.83 -3.14
CA TRP A 23 9.22 3.13 -4.56
C TRP A 23 9.97 2.03 -5.31
N THR A 24 10.92 1.36 -4.65
CA THR A 24 11.63 0.22 -5.23
C THR A 24 10.67 -0.95 -5.47
N GLN A 25 9.81 -1.25 -4.50
CA GLN A 25 8.81 -2.30 -4.66
C GLN A 25 7.72 -1.91 -5.67
N ALA A 26 7.27 -0.65 -5.67
CA ALA A 26 6.27 -0.15 -6.61
C ALA A 26 6.73 -0.30 -8.07
N ASP A 27 8.02 -0.07 -8.35
CA ASP A 27 8.61 -0.30 -9.66
C ASP A 27 8.65 -1.80 -10.02
N LEU A 28 9.03 -2.66 -9.06
CA LEU A 28 9.06 -4.12 -9.27
C LEU A 28 7.68 -4.72 -9.56
N PHE A 29 6.63 -4.22 -8.89
CA PHE A 29 5.26 -4.66 -9.12
C PHE A 29 4.56 -3.91 -10.26
N VAL A 30 5.21 -2.88 -10.82
CA VAL A 30 4.65 -1.98 -11.85
C VAL A 30 3.30 -1.43 -11.38
N LEU A 31 3.30 -0.75 -10.23
CA LEU A 31 2.10 -0.20 -9.63
C LEU A 31 1.68 1.11 -10.32
N GLU A 32 0.41 1.17 -10.72
CA GLU A 32 -0.27 2.34 -11.27
C GLU A 32 -0.82 3.23 -10.14
N LEU A 33 0.07 3.99 -9.50
CA LEU A 33 -0.25 4.88 -8.38
C LEU A 33 -0.99 6.18 -8.81
N CYS A 34 -2.02 6.05 -9.65
CA CYS A 34 -2.88 7.16 -10.11
C CYS A 34 -2.09 8.38 -10.64
N GLY A 35 -1.01 8.13 -11.39
CA GLY A 35 -0.15 9.17 -11.94
C GLY A 35 0.77 9.87 -10.93
N GLN A 36 0.83 9.40 -9.68
CA GLN A 36 1.85 9.82 -8.73
C GLN A 36 3.21 9.26 -9.17
N SER A 37 4.19 10.14 -9.24
CA SER A 37 5.59 9.77 -9.43
C SER A 37 6.38 10.15 -8.20
N ARG A 38 7.46 9.41 -7.95
CA ARG A 38 8.41 9.74 -6.88
C ARG A 38 8.82 11.22 -6.91
N ALA A 39 9.10 11.78 -8.10
CA ALA A 39 9.46 13.19 -8.26
C ALA A 39 8.31 14.18 -7.94
N CYS A 40 7.04 13.78 -8.06
CA CYS A 40 5.90 14.58 -7.60
C CYS A 40 5.83 14.59 -6.07
N CYS A 41 5.91 13.41 -5.47
CA CYS A 41 5.88 13.22 -4.02
C CYS A 41 7.06 13.92 -3.34
N ASP A 42 8.29 13.78 -3.86
CA ASP A 42 9.49 14.44 -3.34
C ASP A 42 9.34 15.96 -3.34
N ARG A 43 8.71 16.54 -4.38
CA ARG A 43 8.44 17.98 -4.45
C ARG A 43 7.42 18.43 -3.41
N GLN A 44 6.36 17.65 -3.19
CA GLN A 44 5.36 17.97 -2.16
C GLN A 44 5.97 17.93 -0.76
N ILE A 45 6.80 16.93 -0.48
CA ILE A 45 7.54 16.80 0.78
C ILE A 45 8.53 17.96 0.95
N ALA A 46 9.35 18.24 -0.07
CA ALA A 46 10.35 19.31 -0.02
C ALA A 46 9.71 20.71 0.12
N SER A 47 8.51 20.90 -0.43
CA SER A 47 7.75 22.14 -0.27
C SER A 47 7.15 22.31 1.13
N GLY A 48 7.12 21.25 1.94
CA GLY A 48 6.45 21.23 3.24
C GLY A 48 4.93 21.29 3.16
N SER A 49 4.35 21.13 1.96
CA SER A 49 2.90 21.14 1.76
C SER A 49 2.22 19.91 2.37
N ILE A 50 2.93 18.77 2.40
CA ILE A 50 2.49 17.51 2.99
C ILE A 50 3.73 16.86 3.60
N ASP A 51 3.61 16.30 4.80
CA ASP A 51 4.71 15.57 5.42
C ASP A 51 4.94 14.20 4.74
N ALA A 52 6.17 13.69 4.85
CA ALA A 52 6.58 12.47 4.18
C ALA A 52 5.78 11.23 4.63
N ASN A 53 5.33 11.19 5.88
CA ASN A 53 4.56 10.04 6.40
C ASN A 53 3.16 10.05 5.80
N THR A 54 2.48 11.20 5.76
CA THR A 54 1.16 11.33 5.13
C THR A 54 1.22 10.98 3.64
N VAL A 55 2.25 11.43 2.92
CA VAL A 55 2.44 11.03 1.51
C VAL A 55 2.61 9.52 1.38
N LEU A 56 3.46 8.93 2.22
CA LEU A 56 3.71 7.49 2.21
C LEU A 56 2.46 6.68 2.54
N ASP A 57 1.68 7.10 3.53
CA ASP A 57 0.43 6.43 3.93
C ASP A 57 -0.59 6.42 2.79
N VAL A 58 -0.73 7.54 2.07
CA VAL A 58 -1.59 7.62 0.88
C VAL A 58 -1.10 6.68 -0.23
N LEU A 59 0.21 6.66 -0.49
CA LEU A 59 0.80 5.78 -1.50
C LEU A 59 0.63 4.30 -1.14
N LYS A 60 0.80 3.93 0.13
CA LYS A 60 0.53 2.57 0.65
C LYS A 60 -0.95 2.21 0.47
N GLY A 61 -1.87 3.12 0.77
CA GLY A 61 -3.30 2.91 0.53
C GLY A 61 -3.63 2.64 -0.94
N MET A 62 -3.04 3.39 -1.87
CA MET A 62 -3.21 3.17 -3.31
C MET A 62 -2.64 1.82 -3.76
N ALA A 63 -1.40 1.52 -3.35
CA ALA A 63 -0.75 0.24 -3.64
C ALA A 63 -1.56 -0.95 -3.12
N ARG A 64 -2.11 -0.83 -1.90
CA ARG A 64 -2.98 -1.85 -1.30
C ARG A 64 -4.20 -2.13 -2.19
N LEU A 65 -4.93 -1.10 -2.59
CA LEU A 65 -6.13 -1.26 -3.42
C LEU A 65 -5.80 -1.93 -4.75
N GLU A 66 -4.73 -1.49 -5.41
CA GLU A 66 -4.30 -2.05 -6.68
C GLU A 66 -3.85 -3.52 -6.54
N LEU A 67 -3.08 -3.85 -5.52
CA LEU A 67 -2.62 -5.22 -5.27
C LEU A 67 -3.78 -6.15 -4.92
N ILE A 68 -4.72 -5.69 -4.09
CA ILE A 68 -5.93 -6.44 -3.77
C ILE A 68 -6.76 -6.72 -5.02
N GLU A 69 -6.97 -5.70 -5.87
CA GLU A 69 -7.71 -5.86 -7.13
C GLU A 69 -6.98 -6.81 -8.08
N ARG A 70 -5.69 -6.60 -8.28
CA ARG A 70 -4.84 -7.35 -9.22
C ARG A 70 -4.70 -8.82 -8.86
N PHE A 71 -4.58 -9.12 -7.57
CA PHE A 71 -4.48 -10.49 -7.06
C PHE A 71 -5.83 -11.06 -6.59
N SER A 72 -6.92 -10.29 -6.72
CA SER A 72 -8.26 -10.67 -6.24
C SER A 72 -8.25 -11.17 -4.80
N LEU A 73 -7.44 -10.53 -3.95
CA LEU A 73 -7.26 -10.93 -2.56
C LEU A 73 -8.52 -10.62 -1.77
N LYS A 74 -8.92 -11.57 -0.93
CA LYS A 74 -10.03 -11.36 -0.01
C LYS A 74 -9.47 -10.84 1.33
N PRO A 75 -10.28 -10.06 2.07
CA PRO A 75 -10.01 -9.84 3.49
C PRO A 75 -9.81 -11.18 4.19
N ARG A 76 -8.86 -11.23 5.12
CA ARG A 76 -8.73 -12.37 6.02
C ARG A 76 -10.10 -12.55 6.68
N ASP A 77 -10.65 -13.75 6.62
CA ASP A 77 -11.93 -14.06 7.27
C ASP A 77 -11.68 -14.15 8.78
N ILE A 78 -11.51 -12.98 9.42
CA ILE A 78 -11.51 -12.86 10.86
C ILE A 78 -12.98 -12.95 11.26
N MET A 79 -13.57 -14.15 11.22
CA MET A 79 -14.93 -14.36 11.71
C MET A 79 -14.87 -14.20 13.25
N PRO A 80 -15.25 -13.07 13.85
CA PRO A 80 -15.24 -12.93 15.30
C PRO A 80 -16.68 -13.24 15.73
N TRP A 81 -17.00 -14.53 15.84
CA TRP A 81 -18.11 -15.01 16.66
C TRP A 81 -19.39 -14.16 16.63
N TYR A 82 -20.03 -14.00 15.47
CA TYR A 82 -21.47 -13.73 15.44
C TYR A 82 -22.25 -15.03 15.64
N SER A 83 -21.94 -15.76 16.72
CA SER A 83 -22.87 -16.66 17.37
C SER A 83 -23.56 -15.86 18.49
N LEU A 84 -24.35 -14.87 18.10
CA LEU A 84 -25.35 -14.32 19.00
C LEU A 84 -26.54 -15.29 18.97
N HIS A 85 -26.51 -16.21 19.92
CA HIS A 85 -27.64 -17.05 20.34
C HIS A 85 -28.77 -16.20 20.93
#